data_AF-A0A8H2JJ23-F1
#
_entry.id   AF-A0A8H2JJ23-F1
#
_cell.length_a   1.000
_cell.length_b   1.000
_cell.length_c   1.000
_cell.angle_alpha   90.00
_cell.angle_beta   90.00
_cell.angle_gamma   90.00
#
_symmetry.space_group_name_H-M   'P 1'
#
loop_
_entity.id
_entity.type
_entity.pdbx_description
1 polymer ?
#
loop_
_entity_poly.entity_id
_entity_poly.type
_entity_poly.pdbx_seq_one_letter_code
_entity_poly.pdbx_strand_id
1 'polypeptide(L)' 'AATNEQSEKVGNQTGGRVFLFLNTDDFERDYQNLLDNKVEIIREPILEAYGKVAVFADIYGNLWDLIERADN' A
#
# COMPACT_ATOMS: atom_id res chain seq x y z
N ALA A 1 6.69 20.30 2.67
CA ALA A 1 5.67 20.97 3.50
C ALA A 1 6.05 22.44 3.67
N ALA A 2 5.09 23.36 3.68
CA ALA A 2 5.33 24.80 3.80
C ALA A 2 5.17 25.33 5.23
N THR A 3 4.54 24.56 6.13
CA THR A 3 4.40 24.85 7.55
C THR A 3 4.77 23.64 8.41
N ASN A 4 5.08 23.87 9.70
CA ASN A 4 5.36 22.79 10.65
C ASN A 4 4.16 21.84 10.80
N GLU A 5 2.95 22.38 10.85
CA GLU A 5 1.72 21.60 10.90
C GLU A 5 1.59 20.68 9.66
N GLN A 6 1.93 21.17 8.47
CA GLN A 6 1.91 20.35 7.26
C GLN A 6 2.98 19.26 7.29
N SER A 7 4.16 19.54 7.86
CA SER A 7 5.23 18.54 8.01
C SER A 7 4.78 17.37 8.90
N GLU A 8 4.04 17.66 9.98
CA GLU A 8 3.50 16.64 10.89
C GLU A 8 2.42 15.75 10.24
N LYS A 9 1.86 16.15 9.09
CA LYS A 9 0.88 15.35 8.34
C LYS A 9 1.51 14.53 7.23
N VAL A 10 2.80 14.70 6.93
CA VAL A 10 3.50 13.85 5.96
C VAL A 10 3.52 12.42 6.51
N GLY A 11 3.05 11.47 5.72
CA GLY A 11 2.83 10.08 6.14
C GLY A 11 1.53 9.76 6.87
N ASN A 12 0.81 10.78 7.35
CA ASN A 12 -0.45 10.62 8.07
C ASN A 12 -1.62 11.38 7.42
N GLN A 13 -1.56 11.54 6.10
CA GLN A 13 -2.55 12.25 5.28
C GLN A 13 -3.96 11.67 5.44
N THR A 14 -4.10 10.40 5.84
CA THR A 14 -5.37 9.68 5.97
C THR A 14 -5.73 9.31 7.41
N GLY A 15 -5.00 9.80 8.41
CA GLY A 15 -5.26 9.45 9.81
C GLY A 15 -4.99 7.96 10.11
N GLY A 16 -3.93 7.39 9.52
CA GLY A 16 -3.50 6.01 9.75
C GLY A 16 -4.31 4.94 8.99
N ARG A 17 -5.04 5.32 7.95
CA ARG A 17 -5.79 4.38 7.09
C ARG A 17 -5.15 4.24 5.71
N VAL A 18 -5.56 3.21 4.96
CA VAL A 18 -5.17 3.06 3.55
C VAL A 18 -5.50 4.33 2.78
N PHE A 19 -4.54 4.82 2.01
CA PHE A 19 -4.66 6.01 1.20
C PHE A 19 -5.14 5.69 -0.22
N LEU A 20 -4.48 4.74 -0.88
CA LEU A 20 -4.72 4.43 -2.28
C LEU A 20 -4.71 2.92 -2.53
N PHE A 21 -5.43 2.51 -3.57
CA PHE A 21 -5.40 1.16 -4.12
C PHE A 21 -4.55 1.15 -5.38
N LEU A 22 -3.54 0.30 -5.41
CA LEU A 22 -2.74 -0.01 -6.58
C LEU A 22 -3.25 -1.33 -7.17
N ASN A 23 -3.99 -1.24 -8.28
CA ASN A 23 -4.47 -2.43 -8.98
C ASN A 23 -3.35 -3.03 -9.83
N THR A 24 -3.23 -4.34 -9.84
CA THR A 24 -2.28 -5.10 -10.65
C THR A 24 -2.96 -6.27 -11.38
N ASP A 25 -2.35 -6.70 -12.48
CA ASP A 25 -2.68 -7.89 -13.26
C ASP A 25 -1.88 -9.13 -12.85
N ASP A 26 -0.89 -8.97 -11.98
CA ASP A 26 -0.03 -10.06 -11.50
C ASP A 26 0.45 -9.71 -10.08
N PHE A 27 -0.29 -10.22 -9.08
CA PHE A 27 0.00 -9.91 -7.69
C PHE A 27 1.38 -10.39 -7.26
N GLU A 28 1.78 -11.59 -7.66
CA GLU A 28 3.02 -12.20 -7.17
C GLU A 28 4.25 -11.48 -7.71
N ARG A 29 4.24 -11.09 -8.98
CA ARG A 29 5.31 -10.28 -9.58
C ARG A 29 5.49 -8.98 -8.82
N ASP A 30 4.40 -8.24 -8.61
CA ASP A 30 4.49 -6.90 -8.05
C ASP A 30 4.76 -6.94 -6.54
N TYR A 31 4.23 -7.94 -5.82
CA TYR A 31 4.56 -8.17 -4.42
C TYR A 31 6.04 -8.57 -4.26
N GLN A 32 6.59 -9.44 -5.11
CA GLN A 32 8.02 -9.77 -5.09
C GLN A 32 8.88 -8.53 -5.37
N ASN A 33 8.46 -7.66 -6.30
CA ASN A 33 9.15 -6.38 -6.56
C ASN A 33 9.18 -5.49 -5.30
N LEU A 34 8.12 -5.46 -4.49
CA LEU A 34 8.12 -4.73 -3.21
C LEU A 34 9.15 -5.31 -2.24
N LEU A 35 9.22 -6.64 -2.13
CA LEU A 35 10.19 -7.33 -1.26
C LEU A 35 11.64 -7.09 -1.70
N ASP A 36 11.92 -7.21 -3.00
CA ASP A 36 13.26 -7.04 -3.56
C ASP A 36 13.78 -5.60 -3.36
N ASN A 37 12.86 -4.63 -3.39
CA ASN A 37 13.14 -3.23 -3.10
C ASN A 37 13.06 -2.87 -1.60
N LYS A 38 12.85 -3.87 -0.73
CA LYS A 38 12.78 -3.72 0.74
C LYS A 38 11.73 -2.69 1.18
N VAL A 39 10.61 -2.65 0.46
CA VAL A 39 9.45 -1.85 0.86
C VAL A 39 8.84 -2.45 2.12
N GLU A 40 8.41 -1.59 3.05
CA GLU A 40 7.83 -2.04 4.31
C GLU A 40 6.44 -2.65 4.08
N ILE A 41 6.31 -3.96 4.32
CA ILE A 41 5.04 -4.68 4.29
C ILE A 41 4.37 -4.54 5.67
N ILE A 42 3.19 -3.94 5.67
CA ILE A 42 2.39 -3.67 6.87
C ILE A 42 1.39 -4.79 7.12
N ARG A 43 0.88 -5.40 6.03
CA ARG A 43 0.03 -6.58 6.08
C ARG A 43 0.39 -7.51 4.94
N GLU A 44 0.72 -8.74 5.30
CA GLU A 44 1.01 -9.81 4.35
C GLU A 44 -0.17 -10.10 3.40
N PRO A 45 0.08 -10.70 2.22
CA PRO A 45 -0.96 -11.03 1.27
C PRO A 45 -2.05 -11.91 1.87
N ILE A 46 -3.31 -11.53 1.65
CA ILE A 46 -4.49 -12.31 1.98
C ILE A 46 -5.39 -12.45 0.75
N LEU A 47 -6.06 -13.60 0.64
CA LEU A 47 -7.08 -13.81 -0.38
C LEU A 47 -8.46 -13.47 0.20
N GLU A 48 -9.15 -12.55 -0.45
CA GLU A 48 -10.49 -12.10 -0.08
C GLU A 48 -11.47 -12.35 -1.23
N ALA A 49 -12.77 -12.28 -0.96
CA ALA A 49 -13.80 -12.51 -1.98
C ALA A 49 -13.72 -11.55 -3.18
N TYR A 50 -13.09 -10.39 -3.00
CA TYR A 50 -12.94 -9.35 -4.02
C TYR A 50 -11.56 -9.35 -4.70
N GLY A 51 -10.64 -10.25 -4.32
CA GLY A 51 -9.29 -10.31 -4.86
C GLY A 51 -8.22 -10.63 -3.82
N LYS A 52 -6.97 -10.70 -4.28
CA LYS A 52 -5.79 -10.87 -3.43
C LYS A 52 -5.22 -9.49 -3.07
N VAL A 53 -4.93 -9.25 -1.79
CA VAL A 53 -4.55 -7.93 -1.28
C VAL A 53 -3.41 -7.99 -0.26
N ALA A 54 -2.47 -7.04 -0.31
CA ALA A 54 -1.45 -6.78 0.71
C ALA A 54 -1.36 -5.27 1.00
N VAL A 55 -0.91 -4.90 2.20
CA VAL A 55 -0.69 -3.50 2.58
C VAL A 55 0.81 -3.23 2.71
N PHE A 56 1.28 -2.16 2.07
CA PHE A 56 2.65 -1.68 2.24
C PHE A 56 2.68 -0.17 2.53
N ALA A 57 3.81 0.32 3.04
CA ALA A 57 4.03 1.74 3.27
C ALA A 57 4.97 2.35 2.20
N ASP A 58 4.63 3.55 1.70
CA ASP A 58 5.55 4.33 0.88
C ASP A 58 6.66 5.00 1.72
N ILE A 59 7.62 5.66 1.07
CA ILE A 59 8.76 6.33 1.74
C ILE A 59 8.34 7.46 2.69
N TYR A 60 7.08 7.89 2.66
CA TYR A 60 6.54 8.90 3.56
C TYR A 60 5.71 8.27 4.67
N GLY A 61 5.41 6.97 4.63
CA GLY A 61 4.59 6.26 5.60
C GLY A 61 3.10 6.16 5.21
N ASN A 62 2.71 6.57 3.99
CA ASN A 62 1.33 6.32 3.55
C ASN A 62 1.12 4.84 3.32
N LEU A 63 -0.05 4.35 3.73
CA LEU A 63 -0.47 2.97 3.50
C LEU A 63 -1.13 2.81 2.13
N TRP A 64 -0.74 1.78 1.39
CA TRP A 64 -1.28 1.41 0.09
C TRP A 64 -1.76 -0.03 0.10
N ASP A 65 -2.92 -0.29 -0.50
CA ASP A 65 -3.35 -1.66 -0.83
C ASP A 65 -2.83 -2.01 -2.25
N LEU A 66 -1.93 -2.98 -2.36
CA LEU A 66 -1.69 -3.69 -3.61
C LEU A 66 -2.80 -4.71 -3.78
N ILE A 67 -3.51 -4.69 -4.91
CA ILE A 67 -4.67 -5.56 -5.14
C ILE A 67 -4.72 -6.10 -6.56
N GLU A 68 -4.82 -7.42 -6.68
CA GLU A 68 -5.27 -8.10 -7.89
C GLU A 68 -6.74 -8.47 -7.66
N ARG A 69 -7.65 -7.87 -8.44
CA ARG A 69 -9.08 -8.10 -8.25
C ARG A 69 -9.44 -9.47 -8.82
N ALA A 70 -10.31 -10.19 -8.13
CA ALA A 70 -10.96 -11.34 -8.76
C ALA A 70 -11.78 -10.81 -9.94
N ASP A 71 -11.56 -11.35 -11.13
CA ASP A 71 -12.31 -10.99 -12.34
C ASP A 71 -13.82 -10.98 -12.04
N ASN A 72 -14.49 -9.89 -12.43
CA ASN A 72 -15.95 -9.74 -12.30
C ASN A 72 -16.68 -10.49 -13.42
#